data_AF-A0A9P6R3W9-F1
#
_entry.id   AF-A0A9P6R3W9-F1
#
_cell.length_a   1.000
_cell.length_b   1.000
_cell.length_c   1.000
_cell.angle_alpha   90.00
_cell.angle_beta   90.00
_cell.angle_gamma   90.00
#
_symmetry.space_group_name_H-M   'P 1'
#
loop_
_entity.id
_entity.type
_entity.pdbx_description
1 polymer ?
#
loop_
_entity_poly.entity_id
_entity_poly.type
_entity_poly.pdbx_seq_one_letter_code
_entity_poly.pdbx_strand_id
1 'polypeptide(L)'
;MATAARAPFSTLPGDDELMDTLHDAPIDGSLDDPEPEPEGPRMTRLRGVLEKSLQETLKACNFNAIRECFPALAAANPTDLQDAHQKVCQFLSVEVNNEFEQVIAERNVIFKLNGLDRLIAEAKSNGITAGSRTMLDLQPDVAVRARTVPTKEAEIERLKAELERLQLDNRRLGGALNHSKAEQAAVKYELLESYSEFQESAKVAAGIPIDDMERLLDTTLGHVRDP
;
A
#
# COMPACT_ATOMS: atom_id res chain seq x y z
N MET A 1 -57.12 -34.07 -22.33
CA MET A 1 -57.83 -33.29 -21.30
C MET A 1 -56.98 -33.29 -20.03
N ALA A 2 -56.91 -32.14 -19.35
CA ALA A 2 -56.19 -31.83 -18.10
C ALA A 2 -54.65 -31.63 -18.26
N THR A 3 -54.13 -30.49 -18.74
CA THR A 3 -53.90 -29.19 -18.08
C THR A 3 -53.22 -29.26 -16.71
N ALA A 4 -51.88 -29.25 -16.69
CA ALA A 4 -51.08 -28.92 -15.53
C ALA A 4 -50.69 -27.43 -15.60
N ALA A 5 -51.17 -26.66 -14.63
CA ALA A 5 -51.00 -25.22 -14.52
C ALA A 5 -49.56 -24.85 -14.15
N ARG A 6 -49.01 -23.91 -14.91
CA ARG A 6 -47.68 -23.30 -14.75
C ARG A 6 -47.81 -22.14 -13.75
N ALA A 7 -47.11 -22.22 -12.63
CA ALA A 7 -47.07 -21.15 -11.63
C ALA A 7 -46.27 -19.94 -12.14
N PRO A 8 -46.63 -18.70 -11.75
CA PRO A 8 -46.09 -17.47 -12.32
C PRO A 8 -44.76 -17.04 -11.68
N PHE A 9 -43.96 -16.41 -12.52
CA PHE A 9 -42.72 -15.68 -12.23
C PHE A 9 -42.90 -14.76 -11.02
N SER A 10 -42.13 -14.97 -9.94
CA SER A 10 -42.09 -14.00 -8.83
C SER A 10 -41.18 -12.85 -9.21
N THR A 11 -41.78 -11.68 -9.28
CA THR A 11 -41.18 -10.37 -9.49
C THR A 11 -40.10 -10.09 -8.44
N LEU A 12 -38.89 -9.77 -8.89
CA LEU A 12 -37.83 -9.19 -8.05
C LEU A 12 -38.26 -7.79 -7.58
N PRO A 13 -38.14 -7.44 -6.29
CA PRO A 13 -38.38 -6.09 -5.84
C PRO A 13 -37.15 -5.19 -6.08
N GLY A 14 -37.35 -4.18 -6.94
CA GLY A 14 -36.80 -2.82 -6.84
C GLY A 14 -35.28 -2.64 -6.72
N ASP A 15 -34.60 -2.53 -7.86
CA ASP A 15 -33.21 -2.06 -8.00
C ASP A 15 -33.12 -0.52 -8.19
N ASP A 16 -33.85 0.30 -7.41
CA ASP A 16 -33.90 1.76 -7.66
C ASP A 16 -33.55 2.68 -6.47
N GLU A 17 -33.03 2.19 -5.34
CA GLU A 17 -32.67 3.07 -4.20
C GLU A 17 -31.35 2.71 -3.51
N LEU A 18 -30.24 2.60 -4.26
CA LEU A 18 -28.89 2.51 -3.68
C LEU A 18 -27.82 3.27 -4.49
N MET A 19 -28.18 4.45 -5.02
CA MET A 19 -27.24 5.35 -5.71
C MET A 19 -27.31 6.79 -5.19
N ASP A 20 -27.37 6.99 -3.88
CA ASP A 20 -27.23 8.35 -3.32
C ASP A 20 -26.78 8.38 -1.85
N THR A 21 -25.55 7.95 -1.55
CA THR A 21 -24.86 8.30 -0.28
C THR A 21 -23.34 8.10 -0.39
N LEU A 22 -22.69 8.71 -1.38
CA LEU A 22 -21.22 8.70 -1.49
C LEU A 22 -20.64 10.02 -2.04
N HIS A 23 -21.27 11.14 -1.71
CA HIS A 23 -20.69 12.48 -1.85
C HIS A 23 -20.99 13.28 -0.59
N ASP A 24 -20.04 13.26 0.34
CA ASP A 24 -19.66 14.33 1.27
C ASP A 24 -18.90 13.73 2.46
N ALA A 25 -17.80 13.02 2.14
CA ALA A 25 -16.68 13.08 3.06
C ALA A 25 -16.02 14.44 2.81
N PRO A 26 -15.82 15.29 3.83
CA PRO A 26 -14.94 16.43 3.68
C PRO A 26 -13.59 15.85 3.24
N ILE A 27 -13.19 16.13 2.00
CA ILE A 27 -11.79 16.07 1.62
C ILE A 27 -11.17 17.23 2.40
N ASP A 28 -10.83 16.94 3.65
CA ASP A 28 -9.91 17.76 4.42
C ASP A 28 -8.57 17.66 3.68
N GLY A 29 -8.44 18.49 2.66
CA GLY A 29 -7.18 18.84 2.03
C GLY A 29 -6.38 19.71 2.99
N SER A 30 -6.09 19.19 4.18
CA SER A 30 -4.86 19.54 4.85
C SER A 30 -3.74 19.04 3.94
N LEU A 31 -3.36 19.90 3.01
CA LEU A 31 -2.01 19.96 2.53
C LEU A 31 -1.16 20.03 3.80
N ASP A 32 -0.64 18.89 4.24
CA ASP A 32 0.48 18.85 5.16
C ASP A 32 1.57 19.69 4.49
N ASP A 33 1.62 20.98 4.84
CA ASP A 33 2.80 21.79 4.58
C ASP A 33 3.95 20.96 5.16
N PRO A 34 4.94 20.57 4.34
CA PRO A 34 5.99 19.69 4.80
C PRO A 34 6.62 20.35 6.02
N GLU A 35 6.47 19.72 7.19
CA GLU A 35 7.09 20.21 8.42
C GLU A 35 8.55 20.54 8.10
N PRO A 36 9.04 21.72 8.50
CA PRO A 36 10.37 22.16 8.13
C PRO A 36 11.38 21.13 8.67
N GLU A 37 12.00 20.37 7.74
CA GLU A 37 12.97 19.37 8.11
C GLU A 37 14.07 20.03 8.96
N PRO A 38 14.49 19.40 10.07
CA PRO A 38 15.54 19.96 10.92
C PRO A 38 16.83 20.13 10.12
N GLU A 39 17.56 21.20 10.41
CA GLU A 39 18.81 21.50 9.73
C GLU A 39 19.88 20.44 10.01
N GLY A 40 20.38 19.80 8.95
CA GLY A 40 21.48 18.87 9.04
C GLY A 40 22.85 19.54 9.24
N PRO A 41 23.89 18.76 9.59
CA PRO A 41 25.21 19.28 9.94
C PRO A 41 25.86 20.07 8.80
N ARG A 42 25.56 19.73 7.54
CA ARG A 42 26.07 20.45 6.37
C ARG A 42 25.34 21.77 6.14
N MET A 43 24.04 21.83 6.42
CA MET A 43 23.27 23.06 6.34
C MET A 43 23.78 24.07 7.37
N THR A 44 23.98 23.65 8.62
CA THR A 44 24.56 24.50 9.68
C THR A 44 25.92 25.06 9.29
N ARG A 45 26.77 24.24 8.65
CA ARG A 45 28.08 24.70 8.15
C ARG A 45 27.93 25.71 7.01
N LEU A 46 26.99 25.48 6.08
CA LEU A 46 26.73 26.42 4.99
C LEU A 46 26.29 27.78 5.54
N ARG A 47 25.34 27.81 6.49
CA ARG A 47 24.94 29.03 7.19
C ARG A 47 26.12 29.74 7.84
N GLY A 48 26.95 29.00 8.56
CA GLY A 48 28.15 29.57 9.19
C GLY A 48 29.13 30.19 8.18
N VAL A 49 29.27 29.61 6.99
CA VAL A 49 30.11 30.18 5.92
C VAL A 49 29.47 31.43 5.30
N LEU A 50 28.16 31.43 5.08
CA LEU A 50 27.42 32.58 4.53
C LEU A 50 27.50 33.77 5.48
N GLU A 51 27.20 33.56 6.76
CA GLU A 51 27.29 34.58 7.80
C GLU A 51 28.72 35.14 7.91
N LYS A 52 29.72 34.26 7.96
CA LYS A 52 31.12 34.69 8.01
C LYS A 52 31.51 35.50 6.77
N SER A 53 31.05 35.12 5.58
CA SER A 53 31.35 35.83 4.35
C SER A 53 30.72 37.23 4.31
N LEU A 54 29.48 37.36 4.82
CA LEU A 54 28.82 38.65 4.97
C LEU A 54 29.56 39.54 5.98
N GLN A 55 29.96 38.99 7.13
CA GLN A 55 30.74 39.73 8.13
C GLN A 55 32.07 40.25 7.58
N GLU A 56 32.83 39.43 6.84
CA GLU A 56 34.08 39.87 6.21
C GLU A 56 33.84 40.95 5.14
N THR A 57 32.74 40.85 4.38
CA THR A 57 32.34 41.87 3.39
C THR A 57 32.00 43.20 4.07
N LEU A 58 31.27 43.17 5.19
CA LEU A 58 30.94 44.36 5.97
C LEU A 58 32.17 44.98 6.62
N LYS A 59 33.14 44.18 7.08
CA LYS A 59 34.43 44.66 7.60
C LYS A 59 35.25 45.37 6.53
N ALA A 60 35.23 44.88 5.29
CA ALA A 60 35.89 45.53 4.17
C ALA A 60 35.28 46.91 3.86
N CYS A 61 33.96 47.06 4.04
CA CYS A 61 33.26 48.35 3.98
C CYS A 61 33.52 49.19 5.25
N ASN A 62 34.79 49.52 5.50
CA ASN A 62 35.18 50.31 6.65
C ASN A 62 34.97 51.82 6.41
N PHE A 63 34.70 52.55 7.50
CA PHE A 63 34.43 53.99 7.44
C PHE A 63 35.63 54.81 6.93
N ASN A 64 36.86 54.36 7.20
CA ASN A 64 38.07 55.06 6.74
C ASN A 64 38.19 55.06 5.21
N ALA A 65 37.90 53.93 4.56
CA ALA A 65 37.87 53.82 3.11
C ALA A 65 36.82 54.75 2.49
N ILE A 66 35.65 54.89 3.13
CA ILE A 66 34.61 55.83 2.67
C ILE A 66 35.08 57.28 2.83
N ARG A 67 35.75 57.63 3.94
CA ARG A 67 36.31 58.97 4.13
C ARG A 67 37.39 59.30 3.11
N GLU A 68 38.24 58.35 2.75
CA GLU A 68 39.26 58.50 1.71
C GLU A 68 38.64 58.73 0.32
N CYS A 69 37.53 58.06 0.01
CA CYS A 69 36.78 58.26 -1.23
C CYS A 69 35.99 59.59 -1.26
N PHE A 70 35.56 60.10 -0.11
CA PHE A 70 34.75 61.32 0.01
C PHE A 70 35.35 62.37 0.98
N PRO A 71 36.57 62.85 0.73
CA PRO A 71 37.30 63.68 1.69
C PRO A 71 36.65 65.05 1.95
N ALA A 72 36.08 65.67 0.91
CA ALA A 72 35.38 66.96 1.04
C ALA A 72 34.11 66.86 1.90
N LEU A 73 33.35 65.77 1.75
CA LEU A 73 32.12 65.52 2.51
C LEU A 73 32.45 65.14 3.96
N ALA A 74 33.50 64.34 4.16
CA ALA A 74 33.98 63.96 5.49
C ALA A 74 34.48 65.18 6.31
N ALA A 75 34.99 66.22 5.65
CA ALA A 75 35.41 67.46 6.30
C ALA A 75 34.22 68.39 6.62
N ALA A 76 33.20 68.43 5.75
CA ALA A 76 32.03 69.29 5.93
C ALA A 76 31.06 68.73 6.98
N ASN A 77 30.64 67.46 6.84
CA ASN A 77 29.61 66.83 7.68
C ASN A 77 30.01 65.38 8.02
N PRO A 78 30.91 65.15 8.99
CA PRO A 78 31.37 63.80 9.34
C PRO A 78 30.27 62.93 9.96
N THR A 79 29.33 63.52 10.70
CA THR A 79 28.23 62.81 11.36
C THR A 79 27.25 62.23 10.34
N ASP A 80 26.82 63.03 9.38
CA ASP A 80 25.90 62.58 8.32
C ASP A 80 26.51 61.45 7.47
N LEU A 81 27.82 61.54 7.22
CA LEU A 81 28.56 60.51 6.49
C LEU A 81 28.65 59.19 7.28
N GLN A 82 28.85 59.27 8.61
CA GLN A 82 28.85 58.11 9.50
C GLN A 82 27.47 57.45 9.55
N ASP A 83 26.41 58.26 9.68
CA ASP A 83 25.02 57.77 9.68
C ASP A 83 24.66 57.11 8.35
N ALA A 84 25.09 57.68 7.22
CA ALA A 84 24.90 57.10 5.90
C ALA A 84 25.64 55.76 5.74
N HIS A 85 26.89 55.69 6.19
CA HIS A 85 27.67 54.44 6.19
C HIS A 85 26.98 53.35 7.01
N GLN A 86 26.56 53.67 8.24
CA GLN A 86 25.88 52.72 9.11
C GLN A 86 24.57 52.22 8.50
N LYS A 87 23.77 53.11 7.89
CA LYS A 87 22.53 52.74 7.18
C LYS A 87 22.80 51.81 6.01
N VAL A 88 23.83 52.07 5.21
CA VAL A 88 24.21 51.20 4.08
C VAL A 88 24.66 49.82 4.57
N CYS A 89 25.51 49.76 5.60
CA CYS A 89 25.95 48.48 6.17
C CYS A 89 24.78 47.69 6.78
N GLN A 90 23.87 48.36 7.47
CA GLN A 90 22.68 47.73 8.05
C GLN A 90 21.74 47.20 6.96
N PHE A 91 21.43 48.03 5.96
CA PHE A 91 20.59 47.65 4.82
C PHE A 91 21.17 46.45 4.09
N LEU A 92 22.46 46.50 3.75
CA LEU A 92 23.15 45.39 3.09
C LEU A 92 23.08 44.10 3.93
N SER A 93 23.29 44.20 5.25
CA SER A 93 23.23 43.04 6.14
C SER A 93 21.84 42.41 6.19
N VAL A 94 20.78 43.21 6.22
CA VAL A 94 19.40 42.72 6.30
C VAL A 94 18.98 42.11 4.97
N GLU A 95 19.18 42.83 3.86
CA GLU A 95 18.77 42.36 2.54
C GLU A 95 19.51 41.09 2.13
N VAL A 96 20.83 41.03 2.34
CA VAL A 96 21.59 39.82 1.98
C VAL A 96 21.16 38.60 2.79
N ASN A 97 20.86 38.76 4.08
CA ASN A 97 20.35 37.66 4.88
C ASN A 97 18.95 37.22 4.43
N ASN A 98 18.06 38.15 4.11
CA ASN A 98 16.74 37.84 3.57
C ASN A 98 16.86 37.08 2.24
N GLU A 99 17.72 37.55 1.34
CA GLU A 99 17.98 36.89 0.05
C GLU A 99 18.59 35.49 0.23
N PHE A 100 19.49 35.30 1.21
CA PHE A 100 20.01 33.99 1.54
C PHE A 100 18.90 33.03 1.98
N GLU A 101 18.02 33.44 2.89
CA GLU A 101 16.89 32.60 3.31
C GLU A 101 15.95 32.29 2.15
N GLN A 102 15.65 33.28 1.31
CA GLN A 102 14.82 33.10 0.13
C GLN A 102 15.40 32.06 -0.83
N VAL A 103 16.69 32.17 -1.17
CA VAL A 103 17.37 31.20 -2.04
C VAL A 103 17.41 29.80 -1.41
N ILE A 104 17.64 29.71 -0.10
CA ILE A 104 17.65 28.45 0.65
C ILE A 104 16.28 27.76 0.54
N ALA A 105 15.20 28.53 0.71
CA ALA A 105 13.83 28.04 0.61
C ALA A 105 13.47 27.65 -0.83
N GLU A 106 13.63 28.55 -1.80
CA GLU A 106 13.29 28.32 -3.21
C GLU A 106 13.99 27.09 -3.81
N ARG A 107 15.25 26.86 -3.42
CA ARG A 107 16.04 25.75 -3.94
C ARG A 107 15.91 24.47 -3.11
N ASN A 108 15.13 24.48 -2.03
CA ASN A 108 14.99 23.37 -1.07
C ASN A 108 16.35 22.84 -0.62
N VAL A 109 17.25 23.75 -0.23
CA VAL A 109 18.65 23.42 0.06
C VAL A 109 18.74 22.48 1.27
N ILE A 110 17.93 22.73 2.31
CA ILE A 110 17.90 21.92 3.53
C ILE A 110 17.63 20.45 3.19
N PHE A 111 16.54 20.17 2.47
CA PHE A 111 16.18 18.82 2.02
C PHE A 111 17.30 18.16 1.20
N LYS A 112 17.90 18.90 0.26
CA LYS A 112 18.96 18.36 -0.61
C LYS A 112 20.24 18.04 0.16
N LEU A 113 20.66 18.90 1.09
CA LEU A 113 21.86 18.66 1.89
C LEU A 113 21.63 17.55 2.92
N ASN A 114 20.45 17.48 3.52
CA ASN A 114 20.04 16.39 4.40
C ASN A 114 20.02 15.05 3.64
N GLY A 115 19.42 15.03 2.44
CA GLY A 115 19.43 13.88 1.55
C GLY A 115 20.85 13.43 1.18
N LEU A 116 21.74 14.37 0.90
CA LEU A 116 23.15 14.07 0.65
C LEU A 116 23.83 13.44 1.87
N ASP A 117 23.61 13.98 3.07
CA ASP A 117 24.20 13.42 4.30
C ASP A 117 23.68 11.99 4.58
N ARG A 118 22.38 11.71 4.32
CA ARG A 118 21.81 10.35 4.36
C ARG A 118 22.51 9.42 3.37
N LEU A 119 22.65 9.83 2.11
CA LEU A 119 23.34 9.04 1.07
C LEU A 119 24.81 8.77 1.41
N ILE A 120 25.51 9.73 2.00
CA ILE A 120 26.90 9.54 2.46
C ILE A 120 26.96 8.52 3.61
N ALA A 121 26.02 8.58 4.55
CA ALA A 121 25.95 7.63 5.66
C ALA A 121 25.69 6.21 5.16
N GLU A 122 24.75 6.03 4.24
CA GLU A 122 24.44 4.74 3.60
C GLU A 122 25.63 4.19 2.80
N ALA A 123 26.30 5.05 2.02
CA ALA A 123 27.48 4.64 1.27
C ALA A 123 28.61 4.17 2.21
N LYS A 124 28.81 4.87 3.34
CA LYS A 124 29.79 4.48 4.35
C LYS A 124 29.44 3.17 5.05
N SER A 125 28.16 2.94 5.39
CA SER A 125 27.74 1.66 5.97
C SER A 125 27.93 0.50 5.00
N ASN A 126 27.82 0.76 3.70
CA ASN A 126 28.06 -0.21 2.63
C ASN A 126 29.55 -0.37 2.25
N GLY A 127 30.47 0.25 3.00
CA GLY A 127 31.92 0.14 2.76
C GLY A 127 32.43 0.85 1.51
N ILE A 128 31.61 1.72 0.89
CA ILE A 128 31.98 2.48 -0.31
C ILE A 128 32.89 3.64 0.12
N THR A 129 34.17 3.55 -0.24
CA THR A 129 35.15 4.61 0.04
C THR A 129 35.22 5.63 -1.11
N ALA A 130 35.63 6.85 -0.76
CA ALA A 130 35.82 7.93 -1.71
C ALA A 130 36.87 7.53 -2.75
N GLY A 131 36.49 7.53 -4.04
CA GLY A 131 37.34 7.13 -5.17
C GLY A 131 36.79 5.98 -6.02
N SER A 132 35.75 5.29 -5.57
CA SER A 132 35.26 4.06 -6.23
C SER A 132 34.31 4.28 -7.42
N ARG A 133 33.99 5.51 -7.85
CA ARG A 133 32.99 5.72 -8.92
C ARG A 133 33.39 6.76 -9.95
N THR A 134 33.68 6.28 -11.15
CA THR A 134 33.34 6.95 -12.41
C THR A 134 31.84 7.26 -12.41
N MET A 135 31.44 8.46 -12.85
CA MET A 135 30.06 8.72 -13.27
C MET A 135 29.70 7.61 -14.27
N LEU A 136 28.88 6.66 -13.86
CA LEU A 136 28.31 5.72 -14.82
C LEU A 136 27.45 6.58 -15.72
N ASP A 137 27.74 6.58 -17.02
CA ASP A 137 26.82 7.07 -18.02
C ASP A 137 25.59 6.15 -17.98
N LEU A 138 24.66 6.48 -17.09
CA LEU A 138 23.44 5.72 -16.88
C LEU A 138 22.54 5.97 -18.08
N GLN A 139 22.65 5.07 -19.04
CA GLN A 139 21.71 5.00 -20.16
C GLN A 139 20.27 4.89 -19.60
N PRO A 140 19.27 5.56 -20.22
CA PRO A 140 17.91 5.62 -19.68
C PRO A 140 17.29 4.24 -19.41
N ASP A 141 17.62 3.24 -20.22
CA ASP A 141 17.16 1.87 -20.07
C ASP A 141 17.67 1.22 -18.77
N VAL A 142 18.92 1.50 -18.37
CA VAL A 142 19.51 1.01 -17.12
C VAL A 142 18.79 1.63 -15.92
N ALA A 143 18.52 2.94 -15.96
CA ALA A 143 17.81 3.62 -14.88
C ALA A 143 16.37 3.10 -14.69
N VAL A 144 15.65 2.89 -15.80
CA VAL A 144 14.29 2.33 -15.76
C VAL A 144 14.30 0.89 -15.23
N ARG A 145 15.25 0.05 -15.69
CA ARG A 145 15.37 -1.33 -15.18
C ARG A 145 15.71 -1.36 -13.70
N ALA A 146 16.67 -0.56 -13.26
CA ALA A 146 17.10 -0.52 -11.85
C ALA A 146 15.92 -0.21 -10.90
N ARG A 147 14.98 0.64 -11.33
CA ARG A 147 13.76 0.92 -10.56
C ARG A 147 12.69 -0.16 -10.70
N THR A 148 12.50 -0.69 -11.90
CA THR A 148 11.34 -1.55 -12.23
C THR A 148 11.54 -3.00 -11.79
N VAL A 149 12.77 -3.51 -11.82
CA VAL A 149 13.08 -4.90 -11.49
C VAL A 149 12.69 -5.25 -10.05
N PRO A 150 13.08 -4.47 -9.01
CA PRO A 150 12.71 -4.80 -7.63
C PRO A 150 11.19 -4.86 -7.39
N THR A 151 10.42 -3.95 -8.01
CA THR A 151 8.96 -3.96 -7.91
C THR A 151 8.36 -5.21 -8.57
N LYS A 152 8.89 -5.61 -9.72
CA LYS A 152 8.45 -6.83 -10.41
C LYS A 152 8.84 -8.09 -9.65
N GLU A 153 10.01 -8.12 -9.04
CA GLU A 153 10.46 -9.24 -8.19
C GLU A 153 9.52 -9.42 -6.99
N ALA A 154 9.16 -8.33 -6.29
CA ALA A 154 8.19 -8.38 -5.20
C ALA A 154 6.81 -8.90 -5.66
N GLU A 155 6.35 -8.49 -6.84
CA GLU A 155 5.08 -8.98 -7.40
C GLU A 155 5.15 -10.47 -7.80
N ILE A 156 6.28 -10.91 -8.36
CA ILE A 156 6.53 -12.33 -8.65
C ILE A 156 6.49 -13.16 -7.37
N GLU A 157 7.09 -12.69 -6.28
CA GLU A 157 7.03 -13.37 -4.98
C GLU A 157 5.60 -13.45 -4.45
N ARG A 158 4.82 -12.36 -4.54
CA ARG A 158 3.41 -12.34 -4.15
C ARG A 158 2.59 -13.36 -4.94
N LEU A 159 2.72 -13.36 -6.27
CA LEU A 159 1.96 -14.25 -7.15
C LEU A 159 2.35 -15.71 -6.95
N LYS A 160 3.63 -16.00 -6.67
CA LYS A 160 4.07 -17.36 -6.32
C LYS A 160 3.42 -17.85 -5.03
N ALA A 161 3.40 -17.02 -3.99
CA ALA A 161 2.77 -17.37 -2.72
C ALA A 161 1.26 -17.61 -2.88
N GLU A 162 0.58 -16.81 -3.71
CA GLU A 162 -0.84 -17.00 -4.01
C GLU A 162 -1.10 -18.29 -4.80
N LEU A 163 -0.25 -18.60 -5.78
CA LEU A 163 -0.33 -19.83 -6.56
C LEU A 163 -0.12 -21.07 -5.67
N GLU A 164 0.84 -21.04 -4.75
CA GLU A 164 1.06 -22.12 -3.80
C GLU A 164 -0.14 -22.34 -2.88
N ARG A 165 -0.74 -21.25 -2.40
CA ARG A 165 -1.97 -21.30 -1.61
C ARG A 165 -3.13 -21.94 -2.39
N LEU A 166 -3.37 -21.49 -3.62
CA LEU A 166 -4.43 -22.03 -4.47
C LEU A 166 -4.20 -23.51 -4.81
N GLN A 167 -2.95 -23.92 -5.04
CA GLN A 167 -2.62 -25.33 -5.27
C GLN A 167 -2.86 -26.20 -4.02
N LEU A 168 -2.60 -25.67 -2.83
CA LEU A 168 -2.91 -26.36 -1.58
C LEU A 168 -4.43 -26.50 -1.39
N ASP A 169 -5.18 -25.42 -1.62
CA ASP A 169 -6.64 -25.43 -1.52
C ASP A 169 -7.29 -26.37 -2.54
N ASN A 170 -6.82 -26.35 -3.80
CA ASN A 170 -7.30 -27.27 -4.84
C ASN A 170 -7.02 -28.73 -4.48
N ARG A 171 -5.84 -29.06 -3.95
CA ARG A 171 -5.53 -30.41 -3.48
C ARG A 171 -6.46 -30.84 -2.34
N ARG A 172 -6.72 -29.95 -1.38
CA ARG A 172 -7.63 -30.20 -0.26
C ARG A 172 -9.06 -30.45 -0.74
N LEU A 173 -9.59 -29.55 -1.57
CA LEU A 173 -10.95 -29.65 -2.11
C LEU A 173 -11.11 -30.88 -3.02
N GLY A 174 -10.11 -31.17 -3.87
CA GLY A 174 -10.09 -32.38 -4.70
C GLY A 174 -10.09 -33.66 -3.88
N GLY A 175 -9.33 -33.69 -2.77
CA GLY A 175 -9.35 -34.80 -1.82
C GLY A 175 -10.73 -34.99 -1.17
N ALA A 176 -11.34 -33.91 -0.68
CA ALA A 176 -12.67 -33.95 -0.08
C ALA A 176 -13.76 -34.40 -1.09
N LEU A 177 -13.69 -33.92 -2.33
CA LEU A 177 -14.60 -34.33 -3.40
C LEU A 177 -14.47 -35.82 -3.71
N ASN A 178 -13.24 -36.34 -3.82
CA ASN A 178 -13.01 -37.76 -4.09
C ASN A 178 -13.49 -38.64 -2.94
N HIS A 179 -13.29 -38.21 -1.70
CA HIS A 179 -13.81 -38.89 -0.52
C HIS A 179 -15.35 -38.95 -0.55
N SER A 180 -16.01 -37.80 -0.74
CA SER A 180 -17.47 -37.75 -0.82
C SER A 180 -18.03 -38.59 -1.99
N LYS A 181 -17.35 -38.61 -3.14
CA LYS A 181 -17.71 -39.49 -4.27
C LYS A 181 -17.58 -40.97 -3.92
N ALA A 182 -16.55 -41.36 -3.16
CA ALA A 182 -16.36 -42.74 -2.73
C ALA A 182 -17.46 -43.17 -1.74
N GLU A 183 -17.82 -42.29 -0.79
CA GLU A 183 -18.95 -42.52 0.13
C GLU A 183 -20.27 -42.66 -0.64
N GLN A 184 -20.55 -41.76 -1.59
CA GLN A 184 -21.74 -41.84 -2.44
C GLN A 184 -21.79 -43.14 -3.25
N ALA A 185 -20.65 -43.59 -3.77
CA ALA A 185 -20.57 -44.86 -4.49
C ALA A 185 -20.86 -46.04 -3.56
N ALA A 186 -20.30 -46.06 -2.36
CA ALA A 186 -20.53 -47.10 -1.37
C ALA A 186 -22.01 -47.19 -0.96
N VAL A 187 -22.62 -46.06 -0.57
CA VAL A 187 -24.04 -45.98 -0.21
C VAL A 187 -24.93 -46.42 -1.38
N LYS A 188 -24.57 -46.05 -2.61
CA LYS A 188 -25.31 -46.50 -3.80
C LYS A 188 -25.25 -48.02 -3.97
N TYR A 189 -24.10 -48.65 -3.75
CA TYR A 189 -23.98 -50.11 -3.84
C TYR A 189 -24.81 -50.81 -2.76
N GLU A 190 -24.73 -50.34 -1.51
CA GLU A 190 -25.53 -50.87 -0.40
C GLU A 190 -27.04 -50.75 -0.64
N LEU A 191 -27.50 -49.62 -1.19
CA LEU A 191 -28.91 -49.43 -1.54
C LEU A 191 -29.37 -50.39 -2.65
N LEU A 192 -28.54 -50.61 -3.67
CA LEU A 192 -28.86 -51.54 -4.75
C LEU A 192 -28.93 -52.99 -4.25
N GLU A 193 -28.03 -53.37 -3.33
CA GLU A 193 -28.04 -54.66 -2.67
C GLU A 193 -29.33 -54.85 -1.86
N SER A 194 -29.65 -53.93 -0.94
CA SER A 194 -30.89 -53.97 -0.16
C SER A 194 -32.16 -53.99 -1.03
N TYR A 195 -32.18 -53.24 -2.13
CA TYR A 195 -33.29 -53.26 -3.08
C TYR A 195 -33.44 -54.63 -3.75
N SER A 196 -32.33 -55.29 -4.10
CA SER A 196 -32.36 -56.62 -4.70
C SER A 196 -32.89 -57.67 -3.73
N GLU A 197 -32.45 -57.64 -2.46
CA GLU A 197 -32.95 -58.53 -1.40
C GLU A 197 -34.45 -58.29 -1.13
N PHE A 198 -34.88 -57.03 -1.11
CA PHE A 198 -36.30 -56.69 -0.98
C PHE A 198 -37.11 -57.21 -2.17
N GLN A 199 -36.60 -57.08 -3.39
CA GLN A 199 -37.25 -57.59 -4.58
C GLN A 199 -37.35 -59.12 -4.57
N GLU A 200 -36.31 -59.82 -4.11
CA GLU A 200 -36.33 -61.28 -3.91
C GLU A 200 -37.37 -61.68 -2.85
N SER A 201 -37.38 -61.00 -1.71
CA SER A 201 -38.36 -61.22 -0.64
C SER A 201 -39.79 -60.97 -1.11
N ALA A 202 -40.03 -59.91 -1.88
CA ALA A 202 -41.32 -59.60 -2.47
C ALA A 202 -41.78 -60.65 -3.49
N LYS A 203 -40.85 -61.21 -4.30
CA LYS A 203 -41.16 -62.34 -5.19
C LYS A 203 -41.55 -63.59 -4.41
N VAL A 204 -40.84 -63.90 -3.32
CA VAL A 204 -41.19 -65.03 -2.45
C VAL A 204 -42.57 -64.84 -1.86
N ALA A 205 -42.88 -63.66 -1.31
CA ALA A 205 -44.20 -63.35 -0.77
C ALA A 205 -45.32 -63.43 -1.83
N ALA A 206 -45.08 -62.95 -3.05
CA ALA A 206 -46.04 -63.04 -4.15
C ALA A 206 -46.24 -64.48 -4.68
N GLY A 207 -45.30 -65.40 -4.39
CA GLY A 207 -45.40 -66.81 -4.74
C GLY A 207 -46.14 -67.67 -3.71
N ILE A 208 -46.51 -67.11 -2.55
CA ILE A 208 -47.28 -67.83 -1.52
C ILE A 208 -48.75 -67.86 -1.95
N PRO A 209 -49.39 -69.03 -2.06
CA PRO A 209 -50.82 -69.14 -2.34
C PRO A 209 -51.66 -68.36 -1.32
N ILE A 210 -52.74 -67.73 -1.77
CA ILE A 210 -53.59 -66.87 -0.92
C ILE A 210 -54.08 -67.61 0.35
N ASP A 211 -54.37 -68.91 0.24
CA ASP A 211 -54.83 -69.76 1.34
C ASP A 211 -53.78 -69.95 2.46
N ASP A 212 -52.49 -69.91 2.13
CA ASP A 212 -51.38 -70.02 3.10
C ASP A 212 -51.04 -68.67 3.74
N MET A 213 -51.25 -67.56 3.03
CA MET A 213 -51.17 -66.21 3.61
C MET A 213 -52.26 -65.97 4.67
N GLU A 214 -53.47 -66.49 4.44
CA GLU A 214 -54.59 -66.38 5.38
C GLU A 214 -54.30 -67.13 6.69
N ARG A 215 -53.70 -68.33 6.60
CA ARG A 215 -53.23 -69.09 7.79
C ARG A 215 -52.10 -68.41 8.55
N LEU A 216 -51.14 -67.79 7.86
CA LEU A 216 -50.03 -67.07 8.50
C LEU A 216 -50.51 -65.79 9.20
N LEU A 217 -51.46 -65.07 8.61
CA LEU A 217 -52.13 -63.92 9.25
C LEU A 217 -52.88 -64.33 10.51
N ASP A 218 -53.65 -65.42 10.50
CA ASP A 218 -54.35 -65.91 11.69
C ASP A 218 -53.39 -66.34 12.81
N THR A 219 -52.25 -66.95 12.46
CA THR A 219 -51.25 -67.41 13.45
C THR A 219 -50.50 -66.23 14.09
N THR A 220 -50.20 -65.19 13.31
CA THR A 220 -49.51 -63.97 13.79
C THR A 220 -50.44 -63.03 14.56
N LEU A 221 -51.69 -62.87 14.11
CA LEU A 221 -52.73 -62.16 14.88
C LEU A 221 -53.08 -62.89 16.18
N GLY A 222 -53.00 -64.22 16.21
CA GLY A 222 -53.13 -65.02 17.42
C GLY A 222 -52.05 -64.74 18.47
N HIS A 223 -50.79 -64.54 18.03
CA HIS A 223 -49.66 -64.24 18.93
C HIS A 223 -49.57 -62.76 19.36
N VAL A 224 -50.21 -61.82 18.66
CA VAL A 224 -50.26 -60.41 19.07
C VAL A 224 -51.37 -60.15 20.11
N ARG A 225 -52.31 -61.09 20.26
CA ARG A 225 -53.46 -60.94 21.17
C ARG A 225 -53.24 -61.52 22.57
N ASP A 226 -52.20 -62.33 22.78
CA ASP A 226 -51.70 -62.73 24.09
C ASP A 226 -50.18 -62.45 24.14
N PRO A 227 -49.69 -61.63 25.11
CA PRO A 227 -48.28 -61.26 25.21
C PRO A 227 -47.36 -62.41 25.63
#